data_AF-A0A540VNF7-F1
#
_entry.id   AF-A0A540VNF7-F1
#
_cell.length_a   1.000
_cell.length_b   1.000
_cell.length_c   1.000
_cell.angle_alpha   90.00
_cell.angle_beta   90.00
_cell.angle_gamma   90.00
#
_symmetry.space_group_name_H-M   'P 1'
#
loop_
_entity.id
_entity.type
_entity.pdbx_description
1 polymer ?
#
loop_
_entity_poly.entity_id
_entity_poly.type
_entity_poly.pdbx_seq_one_letter_code
_entity_poly.pdbx_strand_id
1 'polypeptide(L)'
;MRRPPYAEALEASHPPIQATRRIYQAFYAVERPSQDSLARWIHRCWVLEGARPVLGTAEALVATGDLALIRDDSLRTAIMTYLDKVEDFMFAHDSNINIWLDNSTVLAWRLVDRTNIAEFVLPAVRDARQCDPAFSQPLEGPRRDPFPFSSERFLTSREAYASILGMLDAPANLTGIREEVAALARALRERIEPKVNP
;
A
#
# COMPACT_ATOMS: atom_id res chain seq x y z
N MET A 1 14.62 -24.10 -3.69
CA MET A 1 13.69 -23.06 -4.18
C MET A 1 14.45 -21.75 -4.26
N ARG A 2 14.55 -21.13 -5.45
CA ARG A 2 15.14 -19.79 -5.61
C ARG A 2 14.19 -18.76 -5.02
N ARG A 3 14.70 -17.84 -4.19
CA ARG A 3 13.92 -16.67 -3.73
C ARG A 3 13.49 -15.83 -4.96
N PRO A 4 12.25 -15.34 -5.01
CA PRO A 4 11.84 -14.41 -6.06
C PRO A 4 12.65 -13.11 -5.96
N PRO A 5 13.00 -12.47 -7.10
CA PRO A 5 13.91 -11.32 -7.16
C PRO A 5 13.45 -10.09 -6.35
N TYR A 6 12.17 -10.01 -5.97
CA TYR A 6 11.62 -8.95 -5.13
C TYR A 6 12.03 -9.04 -3.65
N ALA A 7 12.58 -10.17 -3.20
CA ALA A 7 12.95 -10.38 -1.80
C ALA A 7 14.15 -9.51 -1.36
N GLU A 8 15.02 -9.12 -2.28
CA GLU A 8 16.21 -8.28 -2.01
C GLU A 8 15.88 -6.77 -2.05
N ALA A 9 14.97 -6.34 -2.95
CA ALA A 9 14.46 -4.96 -2.96
C ALA A 9 13.71 -4.57 -1.67
N LEU A 10 13.22 -5.58 -0.94
CA LEU A 10 12.56 -5.41 0.36
C LEU A 10 13.54 -5.15 1.53
N GLU A 11 14.85 -5.31 1.38
CA GLU A 11 15.80 -5.03 2.46
C GLU A 11 16.09 -3.52 2.64
N ALA A 12 15.88 -2.72 1.60
CA ALA A 12 15.91 -1.25 1.65
C ALA A 12 14.54 -0.60 2.01
N SER A 13 13.58 -1.41 2.47
CA SER A 13 12.16 -1.04 2.51
C SER A 13 11.80 0.08 3.47
N HIS A 14 10.82 0.87 3.04
CA HIS A 14 10.12 1.92 3.78
C HIS A 14 9.72 1.46 5.21
N PRO A 15 9.85 2.30 6.27
CA PRO A 15 9.70 1.86 7.67
C PRO A 15 8.40 1.09 8.02
N PRO A 16 7.22 1.43 7.47
CA PRO A 16 5.99 0.64 7.52
C PRO A 16 6.11 -0.82 7.07
N ILE A 17 6.75 -1.08 5.93
CA ILE A 17 6.87 -2.45 5.38
C ILE A 17 7.76 -3.30 6.30
N GLN A 18 8.84 -2.71 6.83
CA GLN A 18 9.68 -3.38 7.82
C GLN A 18 8.90 -3.70 9.11
N ALA A 19 8.03 -2.78 9.54
CA ALA A 19 7.20 -2.99 10.71
C ALA A 19 6.19 -4.13 10.48
N THR A 20 5.46 -4.15 9.35
CA THR A 20 4.55 -5.24 8.99
C THR A 20 5.27 -6.59 8.95
N ARG A 21 6.47 -6.62 8.35
CA ARG A 21 7.30 -7.84 8.32
C ARG A 21 7.69 -8.33 9.71
N ARG A 22 8.10 -7.43 10.61
CA ARG A 22 8.45 -7.79 11.99
C ARG A 22 7.24 -8.38 12.74
N ILE A 23 6.06 -7.81 12.53
CA ILE A 23 4.82 -8.36 13.09
C ILE A 23 4.54 -9.75 12.51
N TYR A 24 4.64 -9.91 11.19
CA TYR A 24 4.45 -11.20 10.52
C TYR A 24 5.40 -12.28 11.07
N GLN A 25 6.68 -11.96 11.22
CA GLN A 25 7.68 -12.85 11.79
C GLN A 25 7.38 -13.20 13.25
N ALA A 26 6.83 -12.27 14.03
CA ALA A 26 6.49 -12.49 15.44
C ALA A 26 5.42 -13.59 15.65
N PHE A 27 4.57 -13.88 14.65
CA PHE A 27 3.63 -14.99 14.72
C PHE A 27 4.34 -16.36 14.83
N TYR A 28 5.54 -16.48 14.26
CA TYR A 28 6.33 -17.72 14.20
C TYR A 28 7.53 -17.73 15.14
N ALA A 29 7.80 -16.62 15.83
CA ALA A 29 8.96 -16.51 16.72
C ALA A 29 8.80 -17.43 17.95
N VAL A 30 9.87 -18.15 18.29
CA VAL A 30 9.95 -18.99 19.50
C VAL A 30 9.85 -18.12 20.76
N GLU A 31 10.57 -17.00 20.79
CA GLU A 31 10.44 -15.97 21.82
C GLU A 31 9.52 -14.86 21.31
N ARG A 32 8.45 -14.58 22.05
CA ARG A 32 7.48 -13.55 21.68
C ARG A 32 8.08 -12.15 21.93
N PRO A 33 7.88 -11.18 21.02
CA PRO A 33 8.32 -9.81 21.28
C PRO A 33 7.57 -9.22 22.47
N SER A 34 8.20 -8.26 23.15
CA SER A 34 7.54 -7.48 24.20
C SER A 34 6.32 -6.74 23.65
N GLN A 35 5.33 -6.50 24.51
CA GLN A 35 4.12 -5.77 24.18
C GLN A 35 4.43 -4.39 23.56
N ASP A 36 5.38 -3.65 24.14
CA ASP A 36 5.81 -2.33 23.65
C ASP A 36 6.46 -2.38 22.26
N SER A 37 7.21 -3.44 21.96
CA SER A 37 7.84 -3.60 20.64
C SER A 37 6.78 -3.89 19.59
N LEU A 38 5.85 -4.78 19.91
CA LEU A 38 4.75 -5.13 19.02
C LEU A 38 3.80 -3.94 18.80
N ALA A 39 3.45 -3.19 19.85
CA ALA A 39 2.64 -1.97 19.75
C ALA A 39 3.30 -0.90 18.87
N ARG A 40 4.62 -0.69 19.00
CA ARG A 40 5.37 0.24 18.13
C ARG A 40 5.40 -0.21 16.67
N TRP A 41 5.50 -1.51 16.41
CA TRP A 41 5.44 -2.01 15.03
C TRP A 41 4.05 -1.85 14.44
N ILE A 42 3.00 -2.17 15.20
CA ILE A 42 1.60 -1.98 14.78
C ILE A 42 1.33 -0.51 14.45
N HIS A 43 1.81 0.41 15.28
CA HIS A 43 1.67 1.84 14.98
C HIS A 43 2.33 2.23 13.65
N ARG A 44 3.54 1.70 13.38
CA ARG A 44 4.32 2.02 12.18
C ARG A 44 3.77 1.39 10.90
N CYS A 45 3.08 0.25 10.98
CA CYS A 45 2.56 -0.43 9.79
C CYS A 45 1.29 0.21 9.21
N TRP A 46 0.69 1.21 9.89
CA TRP A 46 -0.52 1.91 9.46
C TRP A 46 -0.31 2.97 8.38
N VAL A 47 0.90 3.18 7.86
CA VAL A 47 1.12 4.17 6.80
C VAL A 47 1.31 3.47 5.48
N LEU A 48 0.42 3.79 4.51
CA LEU A 48 0.59 3.42 3.11
C LEU A 48 1.04 4.65 2.33
N GLU A 49 2.31 4.68 1.92
CA GLU A 49 2.78 5.65 0.94
C GLU A 49 2.59 5.08 -0.48
N GLY A 50 1.43 5.38 -1.05
CA GLY A 50 1.10 5.09 -2.45
C GLY A 50 1.17 6.35 -3.29
N ALA A 51 2.16 6.45 -4.18
CA ALA A 51 2.11 7.42 -5.27
C ALA A 51 1.31 6.78 -6.41
N ARG A 52 0.17 7.36 -6.76
CA ARG A 52 -0.68 6.89 -7.86
C ARG A 52 0.03 7.18 -9.20
N PRO A 53 0.22 6.20 -10.09
CA PRO A 53 0.66 6.49 -11.45
C PRO A 53 -0.30 7.47 -12.13
N VAL A 54 0.22 8.51 -12.78
CA VAL A 54 -0.59 9.53 -13.46
C VAL A 54 -0.73 9.15 -14.93
N LEU A 55 -1.96 8.82 -15.36
CA LEU A 55 -2.32 8.48 -16.73
C LEU A 55 -2.78 9.68 -17.57
N GLY A 56 -2.95 10.85 -16.96
CA GLY A 56 -3.83 11.92 -17.45
C GLY A 56 -3.61 12.39 -18.89
N THR A 57 -2.38 12.39 -19.41
CA THR A 57 -2.12 12.83 -20.79
C THR A 57 -2.56 11.80 -21.84
N ALA A 58 -2.39 10.50 -21.55
CA ALA A 58 -2.73 9.44 -22.50
C ALA A 58 -4.24 9.14 -22.50
N GLU A 59 -4.87 9.19 -21.32
CA GLU A 59 -6.34 9.13 -21.18
C GLU A 59 -7.02 10.30 -21.90
N ALA A 60 -6.47 11.52 -21.78
CA ALA A 60 -7.01 12.69 -22.47
C ALA A 60 -7.02 12.52 -23.99
N LEU A 61 -5.94 12.02 -24.59
CA LEU A 61 -5.83 11.80 -26.04
C LEU A 61 -6.85 10.78 -26.58
N VAL A 62 -7.20 9.77 -25.79
CA VAL A 62 -8.26 8.81 -26.14
C VAL A 62 -9.65 9.42 -25.98
N ALA A 63 -9.90 10.08 -24.84
CA ALA A 63 -11.21 10.65 -24.53
C ALA A 63 -11.64 11.76 -25.49
N THR A 64 -10.70 12.57 -25.99
CA THR A 64 -10.98 13.63 -26.97
C THR A 64 -11.06 13.13 -28.42
N GLY A 65 -10.68 11.88 -28.68
CA GLY A 65 -10.55 11.35 -30.03
C GLY A 65 -9.30 11.84 -30.78
N ASP A 66 -8.43 12.62 -30.12
CA ASP A 66 -7.20 13.16 -30.71
C ASP A 66 -6.21 12.06 -31.11
N LEU A 67 -6.34 10.87 -30.50
CA LEU A 67 -5.57 9.69 -30.90
C LEU A 67 -5.82 9.31 -32.38
N ALA A 68 -7.03 9.55 -32.91
CA ALA A 68 -7.35 9.29 -34.32
C ALA A 68 -6.68 10.28 -35.27
N LEU A 69 -6.25 11.45 -34.77
CA LEU A 69 -5.50 12.45 -35.54
C LEU A 69 -4.04 12.05 -35.76
N ILE A 70 -3.52 11.11 -34.95
CA ILE A 70 -2.20 10.53 -35.14
C ILE A 70 -2.23 9.68 -36.42
N ARG A 71 -1.61 10.16 -37.50
CA ARG A 71 -1.58 9.47 -38.80
C ARG A 71 -0.67 8.24 -38.85
N ASP A 72 0.31 8.16 -37.95
CA ASP A 72 1.22 7.02 -37.84
C ASP A 72 0.52 5.87 -37.10
N ASP A 73 0.15 4.83 -37.85
CA ASP A 73 -0.54 3.65 -37.31
C ASP A 73 0.30 2.87 -36.29
N SER A 74 1.64 2.86 -36.45
CA SER A 74 2.56 2.23 -35.51
C SER A 74 2.62 3.01 -34.19
N LEU A 75 2.61 4.34 -34.26
CA LEU A 75 2.55 5.21 -33.07
C LEU A 75 1.20 5.06 -32.35
N ARG A 76 0.09 5.06 -33.09
CA ARG A 76 -1.25 4.85 -32.53
C ARG A 76 -1.35 3.51 -31.80
N THR A 77 -0.88 2.43 -32.45
CA THR A 77 -0.87 1.08 -31.87
C THR A 77 -0.02 1.00 -30.59
N ALA A 78 1.14 1.66 -30.57
CA ALA A 78 2.01 1.68 -29.40
C ALA A 78 1.34 2.41 -28.21
N ILE A 79 0.64 3.53 -28.46
CA ILE A 79 -0.07 4.26 -27.41
C ILE A 79 -1.27 3.45 -26.90
N MET A 80 -2.06 2.83 -27.78
CA MET A 80 -3.18 1.95 -27.37
C MET A 80 -2.68 0.77 -26.53
N THR A 81 -1.62 0.09 -26.96
CA THR A 81 -1.04 -1.03 -26.20
C THR A 81 -0.53 -0.61 -24.82
N TYR A 82 0.04 0.61 -24.73
CA TYR A 82 0.44 1.17 -23.44
C TYR A 82 -0.78 1.42 -22.54
N LEU A 83 -1.83 2.03 -23.08
CA LEU A 83 -3.05 2.33 -22.33
C LEU A 83 -3.73 1.09 -21.79
N ASP A 84 -3.98 0.09 -22.64
CA ASP A 84 -4.62 -1.18 -22.23
C ASP A 84 -3.85 -1.82 -21.06
N LYS A 85 -2.51 -1.87 -21.16
CA LYS A 85 -1.68 -2.47 -20.11
C LYS A 85 -1.69 -1.65 -18.82
N VAL A 86 -1.64 -0.33 -18.91
CA VAL A 86 -1.64 0.51 -17.71
C VAL A 86 -3.01 0.50 -17.04
N GLU A 87 -4.11 0.39 -17.78
CA GLU A 87 -5.45 0.23 -17.21
C GLU A 87 -5.54 -1.04 -16.34
N ASP A 88 -5.06 -2.18 -16.82
CA ASP A 88 -4.97 -3.42 -16.02
C ASP A 88 -4.15 -3.22 -14.73
N PHE A 89 -3.02 -2.51 -14.84
CA PHE A 89 -2.18 -2.18 -13.69
C PHE A 89 -2.85 -1.20 -12.72
N MET A 90 -3.66 -0.26 -13.20
CA MET A 90 -4.42 0.66 -12.36
C MET A 90 -5.55 -0.06 -11.62
N PHE A 91 -6.24 -0.99 -12.27
CA PHE A 91 -7.21 -1.84 -11.59
C PHE A 91 -6.55 -2.68 -10.49
N ALA A 92 -5.41 -3.30 -10.79
CA ALA A 92 -4.64 -4.05 -9.80
C ALA A 92 -4.14 -3.15 -8.66
N HIS A 93 -3.74 -1.90 -8.96
CA HIS A 93 -3.31 -0.91 -7.97
C HIS A 93 -4.44 -0.59 -7.00
N ASP A 94 -5.62 -0.24 -7.50
CA ASP A 94 -6.78 0.11 -6.68
C ASP A 94 -7.26 -1.09 -5.85
N SER A 95 -7.22 -2.30 -6.41
CA SER A 95 -7.49 -3.53 -5.65
C SER A 95 -6.52 -3.73 -4.49
N ASN A 96 -5.22 -3.47 -4.67
CA ASN A 96 -4.23 -3.61 -3.60
C ASN A 96 -4.36 -2.51 -2.54
N ILE A 97 -4.75 -1.29 -2.91
CA ILE A 97 -5.10 -0.24 -1.96
C ILE A 97 -6.28 -0.69 -1.09
N ASN A 98 -7.34 -1.23 -1.69
CA ASN A 98 -8.51 -1.70 -0.95
C ASN A 98 -8.17 -2.84 0.01
N ILE A 99 -7.36 -3.81 -0.43
CA ILE A 99 -6.85 -4.88 0.46
C ILE A 99 -6.12 -4.29 1.66
N TRP A 100 -5.24 -3.31 1.44
CA TRP A 100 -4.52 -2.68 2.53
C TRP A 100 -5.47 -1.93 3.48
N LEU A 101 -6.41 -1.14 2.93
CA LEU A 101 -7.39 -0.38 3.71
C LEU A 101 -8.28 -1.29 4.56
N ASP A 102 -8.83 -2.35 4.00
CA ASP A 102 -9.69 -3.30 4.71
C ASP A 102 -8.95 -3.95 5.88
N ASN A 103 -7.71 -4.41 5.64
CA ASN A 103 -6.92 -5.05 6.70
C ASN A 103 -6.44 -4.06 7.76
N SER A 104 -6.11 -2.83 7.37
CA SER A 104 -5.77 -1.75 8.32
C SER A 104 -6.97 -1.36 9.20
N THR A 105 -8.18 -1.43 8.64
CA THR A 105 -9.46 -1.17 9.32
C THR A 105 -9.75 -2.27 10.34
N VAL A 106 -9.59 -3.55 9.97
CA VAL A 106 -9.71 -4.67 10.91
C VAL A 106 -8.73 -4.51 12.07
N LEU A 107 -7.47 -4.18 11.77
CA LEU A 107 -6.44 -3.95 12.79
C LEU A 107 -6.83 -2.81 13.74
N ALA A 108 -7.29 -1.68 13.19
CA ALA A 108 -7.63 -0.47 13.92
C ALA A 108 -8.90 -0.57 14.79
N TRP A 109 -9.90 -1.35 14.36
CA TRP A 109 -11.22 -1.36 15.00
C TRP A 109 -11.53 -2.62 15.79
N ARG A 110 -10.87 -3.75 15.49
CA ARG A 110 -11.21 -5.05 16.10
C ARG A 110 -10.10 -5.66 16.92
N LEU A 111 -8.86 -5.43 16.52
CA LEU A 111 -7.71 -6.17 17.07
C LEU A 111 -6.85 -5.34 18.01
N VAL A 112 -6.89 -4.02 17.87
CA VAL A 112 -6.00 -3.11 18.59
C VAL A 112 -6.74 -1.85 19.00
N ASP A 113 -6.68 -1.52 20.29
CA ASP A 113 -7.12 -0.21 20.74
C ASP A 113 -6.09 0.87 20.38
N ARG A 114 -6.48 1.80 19.50
CA ARG A 114 -5.63 2.93 19.12
C ARG A 114 -5.40 3.90 20.27
N THR A 115 -6.29 4.02 21.26
CA THR A 115 -6.04 4.84 22.45
C THR A 115 -4.92 4.27 23.31
N ASN A 116 -4.91 2.96 23.56
CA ASN A 116 -3.79 2.29 24.25
C ASN A 116 -2.46 2.39 23.47
N ILE A 117 -2.46 2.20 22.13
CA ILE A 117 -1.21 2.38 21.35
C ILE A 117 -0.69 3.81 21.43
N ALA A 118 -1.58 4.79 21.48
CA ALA A 118 -1.19 6.17 21.62
C ALA A 118 -0.40 6.41 22.91
N GLU A 119 -0.73 5.74 24.02
CA GLU A 119 0.02 5.84 25.29
C GLU A 119 1.47 5.32 25.19
N PHE A 120 1.71 4.26 24.41
CA PHE A 120 3.06 3.72 24.18
C PHE A 120 3.90 4.56 23.20
N VAL A 121 3.28 5.48 22.46
CA VAL A 121 3.91 6.23 21.35
C VAL A 121 3.92 7.76 21.60
N LEU A 122 3.09 8.28 22.52
CA LEU A 122 2.94 9.70 22.84
C LEU A 122 3.80 10.11 24.03
N PRO A 123 5.08 10.41 23.77
CA PRO A 123 5.46 11.81 23.97
C PRO A 123 5.55 12.63 22.68
N ALA A 124 5.68 11.99 21.51
CA ALA A 124 6.12 12.68 20.28
C ALA A 124 5.02 13.03 19.26
N VAL A 125 3.78 12.53 19.42
CA VAL A 125 2.73 12.60 18.37
C VAL A 125 1.56 13.54 18.77
N ARG A 126 1.70 14.32 19.85
CA ARG A 126 0.62 15.18 20.36
C ARG A 126 0.23 16.29 19.36
N ASP A 127 1.15 16.70 18.50
CA ASP A 127 0.95 17.80 17.55
C ASP A 127 0.45 17.37 16.16
N ALA A 128 0.49 16.07 15.82
CA ALA A 128 0.15 15.59 14.48
C ALA A 128 -1.33 15.14 14.30
N ARG A 129 -2.14 15.19 15.37
CA ARG A 129 -3.54 14.71 15.39
C ARG A 129 -4.55 15.53 14.58
N GLN A 130 -4.11 16.55 13.83
CA GLN A 130 -5.01 17.50 13.15
C GLN A 130 -5.40 17.14 11.70
N CYS A 131 -4.91 16.05 11.10
CA CYS A 131 -4.95 15.92 9.63
C CYS A 131 -5.87 14.83 9.03
N ASP A 132 -6.77 14.17 9.75
CA ASP A 132 -7.66 13.19 9.10
C ASP A 132 -9.13 13.26 9.60
N PRO A 133 -10.08 13.71 8.75
CA PRO A 133 -11.51 13.79 9.07
C PRO A 133 -12.18 12.45 9.39
N ALA A 134 -11.60 11.31 9.00
CA ALA A 134 -12.11 9.99 9.38
C ALA A 134 -12.00 9.72 10.90
N PHE A 135 -11.16 10.49 11.61
CA PHE A 135 -11.02 10.44 13.07
C PHE A 135 -11.96 11.38 13.81
N SER A 136 -12.71 12.22 13.08
CA SER A 136 -13.64 13.21 13.63
C SER A 136 -15.09 12.72 13.66
N GLN A 137 -15.37 11.50 13.18
CA GLN A 137 -16.71 10.95 13.26
C GLN A 137 -17.03 10.54 14.70
N PRO A 138 -18.08 11.10 15.33
CA PRO A 138 -18.55 10.61 16.61
C PRO A 138 -19.07 9.19 16.40
N LEU A 139 -18.37 8.21 16.98
CA LEU A 139 -18.86 6.84 17.07
C LEU A 139 -20.08 6.87 18.00
N GLU A 140 -21.28 6.74 17.46
CA GLU A 140 -22.50 6.61 18.24
C GLU A 140 -22.56 5.20 18.89
N GLY A 141 -22.82 5.17 20.19
CA GLY A 141 -22.97 3.95 20.98
C GLY A 141 -22.02 3.86 22.18
N PRO A 142 -22.29 2.95 23.14
CA PRO A 142 -21.40 2.73 24.26
C PRO A 142 -20.05 2.25 23.74
N ARG A 143 -18.98 3.01 24.03
CA ARG A 143 -17.61 2.52 23.87
C ARG A 143 -17.48 1.24 24.67
N ARG A 144 -17.40 0.09 23.99
CA ARG A 144 -16.71 -1.04 24.59
C ARG A 144 -15.26 -0.59 24.64
N ASP A 145 -14.74 -0.33 25.83
CA ASP A 145 -13.29 -0.22 25.99
C ASP A 145 -12.69 -1.45 25.31
N PRO A 146 -11.91 -1.30 24.22
CA PRO A 146 -11.24 -2.44 23.70
C PRO A 146 -10.22 -2.80 24.78
N PHE A 147 -10.36 -4.02 25.32
CA PHE A 147 -9.46 -4.61 26.32
C PHE A 147 -8.00 -4.19 26.06
N PRO A 148 -7.18 -3.94 27.10
CA PRO A 148 -5.80 -3.51 26.92
C PRO A 148 -5.08 -4.39 25.88
N PHE A 149 -4.34 -3.75 24.98
CA PHE A 149 -3.61 -4.46 23.93
C PHE A 149 -2.76 -5.58 24.56
N SER A 150 -2.98 -6.82 24.11
CA SER A 150 -2.27 -8.00 24.61
C SER A 150 -1.51 -8.63 23.45
N SER A 151 -0.18 -8.66 23.56
CA SER A 151 0.67 -9.27 22.53
C SER A 151 0.38 -10.76 22.35
N GLU A 152 0.08 -11.47 23.43
CA GLU A 152 -0.26 -12.89 23.42
C GLU A 152 -1.57 -13.15 22.65
N ARG A 153 -2.64 -12.41 22.97
CA ARG A 153 -3.92 -12.52 22.23
C ARG A 153 -3.77 -12.13 20.77
N PHE A 154 -2.98 -11.10 20.48
CA PHE A 154 -2.73 -10.66 19.12
C PHE A 154 -2.00 -11.73 18.30
N LEU A 155 -0.91 -12.30 18.83
CA LEU A 155 -0.07 -13.26 18.12
C LEU A 155 -0.66 -14.69 18.06
N THR A 156 -1.79 -14.92 18.74
CA THR A 156 -2.58 -16.15 18.63
C THR A 156 -3.85 -15.97 17.79
N SER A 157 -4.16 -14.74 17.37
CA SER A 157 -5.35 -14.44 16.56
C SER A 157 -5.12 -14.74 15.08
N ARG A 158 -5.97 -15.62 14.53
CA ARG A 158 -6.01 -15.89 13.08
C ARG A 158 -6.41 -14.67 12.26
N GLU A 159 -7.30 -13.82 12.80
CA GLU A 159 -7.72 -12.58 12.15
C GLU A 159 -6.55 -11.59 12.09
N ALA A 160 -5.77 -11.45 13.18
CA ALA A 160 -4.58 -10.63 13.19
C ALA A 160 -3.50 -11.14 12.21
N TYR A 161 -3.30 -12.45 12.15
CA TYR A 161 -2.40 -13.06 11.18
C TYR A 161 -2.82 -12.74 9.74
N ALA A 162 -4.08 -12.96 9.40
CA ALA A 162 -4.60 -12.71 8.05
C ALA A 162 -4.49 -11.23 7.67
N SER A 163 -4.80 -10.32 8.60
CA SER A 163 -4.69 -8.88 8.34
C SER A 163 -3.26 -8.42 8.13
N ILE A 164 -2.32 -8.90 8.94
CA ILE A 164 -0.91 -8.56 8.77
C ILE A 164 -0.35 -9.13 7.46
N LEU A 165 -0.78 -10.32 7.05
CA LEU A 165 -0.40 -10.89 5.76
C LEU A 165 -0.90 -10.01 4.59
N GLY A 166 -2.18 -9.61 4.60
CA GLY A 166 -2.72 -8.71 3.57
C GLY A 166 -2.00 -7.35 3.54
N MET A 167 -1.67 -6.80 4.70
CA MET A 167 -0.90 -5.56 4.81
C MET A 167 0.58 -5.71 4.42
N LEU A 168 1.11 -6.94 4.36
CA LEU A 168 2.48 -7.22 3.93
C LEU A 168 2.56 -7.29 2.39
N ASP A 169 1.60 -7.98 1.78
CA ASP A 169 1.61 -8.25 0.34
C ASP A 169 1.19 -7.02 -0.48
N ALA A 170 0.18 -6.26 -0.02
CA ALA A 170 -0.36 -5.13 -0.78
C ALA A 170 0.69 -4.04 -1.10
N PRO A 171 1.52 -3.56 -0.15
CA PRO A 171 2.57 -2.59 -0.46
C PRO A 171 3.63 -3.12 -1.42
N ALA A 172 3.97 -4.43 -1.34
CA ALA A 172 4.93 -5.05 -2.24
C ALA A 172 4.38 -5.09 -3.68
N ASN A 173 3.12 -5.47 -3.84
CA ASN A 173 2.43 -5.46 -5.13
C ASN A 173 2.34 -4.03 -5.71
N LEU A 174 2.01 -3.03 -4.89
CA LEU A 174 1.95 -1.62 -5.31
C LEU A 174 3.31 -1.10 -5.78
N THR A 175 4.42 -1.56 -5.18
CA THR A 175 5.77 -1.23 -5.67
C THR A 175 6.04 -1.90 -7.01
N GLY A 176 5.74 -3.19 -7.16
CA GLY A 176 5.91 -3.89 -8.44
C GLY A 176 5.09 -3.27 -9.57
N ILE A 177 3.83 -2.89 -9.31
CA ILE A 177 2.98 -2.20 -10.28
C ILE A 177 3.62 -0.87 -10.73
N ARG A 178 4.19 -0.10 -9.79
CA ARG A 178 4.88 1.16 -10.14
C ARG A 178 6.09 0.93 -11.04
N GLU A 179 6.88 -0.10 -10.76
CA GLU A 179 8.03 -0.47 -11.59
C GLU A 179 7.61 -0.87 -13.01
N GLU A 180 6.55 -1.66 -13.13
CA GLU A 180 5.99 -2.09 -14.41
C GLU A 180 5.44 -0.91 -15.23
N VAL A 181 4.64 -0.02 -14.61
CA VAL A 181 4.12 1.17 -15.29
C VAL A 181 5.27 2.10 -15.72
N ALA A 182 6.30 2.27 -14.89
CA ALA A 182 7.48 3.04 -15.26
C ALA A 182 8.28 2.39 -16.42
N ALA A 183 8.36 1.06 -16.46
CA ALA A 183 8.96 0.34 -17.58
C ALA A 183 8.16 0.52 -18.87
N LEU A 184 6.83 0.39 -18.82
CA LEU A 184 5.94 0.64 -19.96
C LEU A 184 6.05 2.08 -20.48
N ALA A 185 6.09 3.06 -19.58
CA ALA A 185 6.24 4.47 -19.95
C ALA A 185 7.58 4.75 -20.64
N ARG A 186 8.69 4.16 -20.14
CA ARG A 186 10.01 4.25 -20.78
C ARG A 186 10.01 3.61 -22.16
N ALA A 187 9.47 2.40 -22.30
CA ALA A 187 9.39 1.69 -23.57
C ALA A 187 8.53 2.44 -24.60
N LEU A 188 7.45 3.08 -24.16
CA LEU A 188 6.67 3.97 -25.02
C LEU A 188 7.50 5.17 -25.46
N ARG A 189 8.16 5.86 -24.52
CA ARG A 189 8.99 7.03 -24.80
C ARG A 189 10.09 6.73 -25.83
N GLU A 190 10.82 5.62 -25.68
CA GLU A 190 11.86 5.18 -26.61
C GLU A 190 11.33 4.93 -28.03
N ARG A 191 10.05 4.55 -28.17
CA ARG A 191 9.39 4.37 -29.47
C ARG A 191 8.87 5.67 -30.08
N ILE A 192 8.52 6.66 -29.25
CA ILE A 192 7.95 7.94 -29.68
C ILE A 192 9.04 8.97 -29.98
N GLU A 193 10.09 9.06 -29.16
CA GLU A 193 11.14 10.10 -29.30
C GLU A 193 11.73 10.18 -30.71
N PRO A 194 12.12 9.07 -31.37
CA PRO A 194 12.66 9.12 -32.73
C PRO A 194 11.65 9.59 -33.79
N LYS A 195 10.35 9.54 -33.49
CA LYS A 195 9.27 9.96 -34.39
C LYS A 195 8.87 11.42 -34.20
N VAL A 196 9.15 12.01 -33.05
CA VAL A 196 8.77 13.38 -32.68
C VAL A 196 9.94 14.35 -32.81
N ASN A 197 11.16 13.91 -32.53
CA ASN A 197 12.41 14.66 -32.71
C ASN A 197 13.35 13.89 -33.65
N PRO A 198 13.14 13.98 -34.98
CA PRO A 198 13.97 13.29 -35.98
C PRO A 198 15.39 13.86 -36.09
#